data_AF-A0A368NMN7-F1
#
_entry.id   AF-A0A368NMN7-F1
#
_cell.length_a   1.000
_cell.length_b   1.000
_cell.length_c   1.000
_cell.angle_alpha   90.00
_cell.angle_beta   90.00
_cell.angle_gamma   90.00
#
_symmetry.space_group_name_H-M   'P 1'
#
loop_
_entity.id
_entity.type
_entity.pdbx_description
1 polymer ?
#
loop_
_entity_poly.entity_id
_entity_poly.type
_entity_poly.pdbx_seq_one_letter_code
_entity_poly.pdbx_strand_id
1 'polypeptide(L)'
;MSITELWLDHSQSRFPKGYGGNDVNGVSVTSVDTYATGCIGSYIGHERKSIDLERYQVLQKCKSELEEVLPYVDGEAFIYFGRLHEMCSAIITEASIA
;
A
#
# COMPACT_ATOMS: atom_id res chain seq x y z
N MET A 1 6.93 -5.15 -12.84
CA MET A 1 7.34 -3.74 -12.86
C MET A 1 8.29 -3.51 -11.71
N SER A 2 9.19 -2.54 -11.80
CA SER A 2 9.93 -2.05 -10.62
C SER A 2 8.95 -1.39 -9.64
N ILE A 3 9.35 -1.31 -8.37
CA ILE A 3 8.52 -0.65 -7.36
C ILE A 3 8.26 0.84 -7.69
N THR A 4 9.23 1.52 -8.30
CA THR A 4 9.07 2.92 -8.72
C THR A 4 8.03 3.07 -9.82
N GLU A 5 7.95 2.12 -10.78
CA GLU A 5 6.91 2.13 -11.82
C GLU A 5 5.54 1.83 -11.24
N LEU A 6 5.44 0.86 -10.32
CA LEU A 6 4.19 0.57 -9.60
C LEU A 6 3.71 1.79 -8.80
N TRP A 7 4.63 2.47 -8.13
CA TRP A 7 4.34 3.69 -7.38
C TRP A 7 3.86 4.83 -8.29
N LEU A 8 4.52 5.04 -9.43
CA LEU A 8 4.12 6.07 -10.38
C LEU A 8 2.69 5.81 -10.88
N ASP A 9 2.40 4.58 -11.33
CA ASP A 9 1.06 4.19 -11.78
C ASP A 9 0.02 4.34 -10.68
N HIS A 10 0.34 3.91 -9.44
CA HIS A 10 -0.56 4.04 -8.29
C HIS A 10 -0.85 5.51 -7.92
N SER A 11 0.19 6.35 -7.88
CA SER A 11 0.08 7.78 -7.52
C SER A 11 -0.77 8.59 -8.50
N GLN A 12 -0.90 8.12 -9.74
CA GLN A 12 -1.73 8.75 -10.78
C GLN A 12 -3.14 8.15 -10.83
N SER A 13 -3.35 7.00 -10.20
CA SER A 13 -4.64 6.33 -10.16
C SER A 13 -5.56 7.02 -9.16
N ARG A 14 -6.84 7.12 -9.51
CA ARG A 14 -7.85 7.62 -8.57
C ARG A 14 -8.17 6.54 -7.55
N PHE A 15 -8.35 6.95 -6.30
CA PHE A 15 -8.88 6.07 -5.28
C PHE A 15 -10.24 5.47 -5.73
N PRO A 16 -10.48 4.17 -5.54
CA PRO A 16 -11.68 3.48 -6.05
C PRO A 16 -12.99 4.13 -5.57
N LYS A 17 -13.89 4.43 -6.52
CA LYS A 17 -15.18 5.04 -6.21
C LYS A 17 -16.02 4.11 -5.33
N GLY A 18 -16.64 4.67 -4.29
CA GLY A 18 -17.51 3.92 -3.38
C GLY A 18 -16.79 3.30 -2.17
N TYR A 19 -15.46 3.42 -2.10
CA TYR A 19 -14.66 2.90 -0.98
C TYR A 19 -14.19 3.98 0.00
N GLY A 20 -14.28 5.26 -0.38
CA GLY A 20 -13.81 6.37 0.46
C GLY A 20 -14.66 6.51 1.71
N GLY A 21 -14.02 6.45 2.88
CA GLY A 21 -14.67 6.51 4.19
C GLY A 21 -15.44 5.24 4.59
N ASN A 22 -15.35 4.16 3.81
CA ASN A 22 -16.03 2.90 4.09
C ASN A 22 -15.04 1.85 4.60
N ASP A 23 -15.59 0.88 5.34
CA ASP A 23 -14.87 -0.30 5.77
C ASP A 23 -15.22 -1.50 4.88
N VAL A 24 -14.20 -2.30 4.55
CA VAL A 24 -14.36 -3.57 3.83
C VAL A 24 -13.89 -4.68 4.77
N ASN A 25 -14.78 -5.62 5.09
CA ASN A 25 -14.50 -6.68 6.08
C ASN A 25 -13.98 -6.12 7.43
N GLY A 26 -14.53 -4.98 7.88
CA GLY A 26 -14.11 -4.32 9.13
C GLY A 26 -12.77 -3.55 9.05
N VAL A 27 -12.15 -3.48 7.87
CA VAL A 27 -10.91 -2.74 7.62
C VAL A 27 -11.20 -1.43 6.92
N SER A 28 -10.72 -0.32 7.47
CA SER A 28 -10.84 0.99 6.82
C SER A 28 -9.85 1.13 5.68
N VAL A 29 -10.33 0.93 4.45
CA VAL A 29 -9.48 0.98 3.24
C VAL A 29 -8.93 2.38 2.95
N THR A 30 -9.58 3.44 3.47
CA THR A 30 -9.06 4.81 3.39
C THR A 30 -7.86 5.01 4.31
N SER A 31 -7.91 4.45 5.52
CA SER A 31 -6.77 4.50 6.45
C SER A 31 -5.60 3.67 5.92
N VAL A 32 -5.87 2.45 5.45
CA VAL A 32 -4.85 1.58 4.83
C VAL A 32 -4.14 2.31 3.69
N ASP A 33 -4.90 2.92 2.77
CA ASP A 33 -4.35 3.69 1.65
C ASP A 33 -3.48 4.85 2.12
N THR A 34 -3.99 5.66 3.05
CA THR A 34 -3.27 6.83 3.59
C THR A 34 -1.93 6.43 4.21
N TYR A 35 -1.93 5.39 5.06
CA TYR A 35 -0.71 4.96 5.76
C TYR A 35 0.27 4.27 4.81
N ALA A 36 -0.21 3.37 3.95
CA ALA A 36 0.63 2.65 3.00
C ALA A 36 1.28 3.61 2.00
N THR A 37 0.51 4.50 1.37
CA THR A 37 1.03 5.46 0.40
C THR A 37 2.01 6.45 1.03
N GLY A 38 1.79 6.87 2.29
CA GLY A 38 2.75 7.68 3.03
C GLY A 38 4.08 6.97 3.28
N CYS A 39 4.04 5.69 3.67
CA CYS A 39 5.24 4.89 3.89
C CYS A 39 5.97 4.57 2.58
N ILE A 40 5.25 4.17 1.52
CA ILE A 40 5.81 3.88 0.20
C ILE A 40 6.44 5.14 -0.40
N GLY A 41 5.73 6.28 -0.37
CA GLY A 41 6.26 7.55 -0.87
C GLY A 41 7.52 7.97 -0.12
N SER A 42 7.56 7.77 1.20
CA SER A 42 8.77 8.00 1.99
C SER A 42 9.92 7.08 1.54
N TYR A 43 9.69 5.78 1.39
CA TYR A 43 10.70 4.83 0.95
C TYR A 43 11.26 5.15 -0.44
N ILE A 44 10.39 5.46 -1.41
CA ILE A 44 10.78 5.82 -2.79
C ILE A 44 11.57 7.13 -2.83
N GLY A 45 11.27 8.08 -1.95
CA GLY A 45 11.98 9.35 -1.85
C GLY A 45 13.38 9.25 -1.24
N HIS A 46 13.74 8.13 -0.60
CA HIS A 46 15.06 7.94 0.01
C HIS A 46 16.01 7.16 -0.91
N GLU A 47 17.18 7.73 -1.18
CA GLU A 47 18.20 7.11 -2.05
C GLU A 47 18.76 5.77 -1.53
N ARG A 48 18.65 5.52 -0.21
CA ARG A 48 19.29 4.36 0.46
C ARG A 48 18.45 3.09 0.48
N LYS A 49 17.26 3.05 -0.13
CA LYS A 49 16.32 1.91 -0.03
C LYS A 49 16.16 1.42 1.43
N SER A 50 16.10 2.38 2.34
CA SER A 50 15.97 2.14 3.77
C SER A 50 14.64 2.65 4.27
N ILE A 51 14.06 1.93 5.22
CA ILE A 51 12.82 2.30 5.90
C ILE A 51 13.08 2.27 7.41
N ASP A 52 12.58 3.26 8.14
CA ASP A 52 12.66 3.21 9.60
C ASP A 52 11.71 2.12 10.16
N LEU A 53 12.00 1.65 11.37
CA LEU A 53 11.26 0.56 12.01
C LEU A 53 9.75 0.87 12.15
N GLU A 54 9.39 2.11 12.45
CA GLU A 54 7.98 2.52 12.63
C GLU A 54 7.21 2.37 11.31
N ARG A 55 7.74 2.95 10.22
CA ARG A 55 7.14 2.82 8.89
C ARG A 55 7.13 1.38 8.39
N TYR A 56 8.15 0.59 8.70
CA TYR A 56 8.16 -0.83 8.39
C TYR A 56 7.00 -1.58 9.05
N GLN A 57 6.78 -1.36 10.34
CA GLN A 57 5.67 -1.97 11.08
C GLN A 57 4.31 -1.52 10.56
N VAL A 58 4.16 -0.23 10.23
CA VAL A 58 2.95 0.31 9.60
C VAL A 58 2.69 -0.39 8.26
N LEU A 59 3.72 -0.57 7.43
CA LEU A 59 3.60 -1.21 6.14
C LEU A 59 3.23 -2.69 6.26
N GLN A 60 3.78 -3.41 7.24
CA GLN A 60 3.41 -4.80 7.54
C GLN A 60 1.94 -4.92 7.98
N LYS A 61 1.48 -3.98 8.81
CA LYS A 61 0.07 -3.91 9.20
C LYS A 61 -0.83 -3.68 7.98
N CYS A 62 -0.50 -2.68 7.15
CA CYS A 62 -1.26 -2.38 5.94
C CYS A 62 -1.28 -3.57 4.97
N LYS A 63 -0.17 -4.29 4.80
CA LYS A 63 -0.11 -5.52 3.99
C LYS A 63 -1.13 -6.55 4.49
N SER A 64 -1.15 -6.81 5.79
CA SER A 64 -2.06 -7.80 6.39
C SER A 64 -3.52 -7.37 6.26
N GLU A 65 -3.81 -6.08 6.48
CA GLU A 65 -5.15 -5.51 6.28
C GLU A 65 -5.60 -5.60 4.81
N LEU A 66 -4.69 -5.43 3.84
CA LEU A 66 -5.00 -5.63 2.41
C LEU A 66 -5.29 -7.10 2.08
N GLU A 67 -4.60 -8.05 2.69
CA GLU A 67 -4.88 -9.48 2.53
C GLU A 67 -6.31 -9.85 2.98
N GLU A 68 -6.82 -9.16 4.00
CA GLU A 68 -8.21 -9.30 4.47
C GLU A 68 -9.25 -8.58 3.60
N VAL A 69 -8.84 -7.53 2.87
CA VAL A 69 -9.72 -6.72 2.00
C VAL A 69 -9.88 -7.33 0.60
N LEU A 70 -8.78 -7.83 0.03
CA LEU A 70 -8.71 -8.28 -1.36
C LEU A 70 -9.78 -9.31 -1.77
N PRO A 71 -10.18 -10.29 -0.92
CA PRO A 71 -11.24 -11.23 -1.27
C PRO A 71 -12.64 -10.61 -1.44
N TYR A 72 -12.86 -9.37 -0.96
CA TYR A 72 -14.16 -8.72 -0.88
C TYR A 72 -14.31 -7.55 -1.88
N VAL A 73 -13.31 -7.33 -2.72
CA VAL A 73 -13.30 -6.26 -3.72
C VAL A 73 -13.11 -6.85 -5.11
N ASP A 74 -13.66 -6.17 -6.12
CA ASP A 74 -13.57 -6.57 -7.52
C ASP A 74 -13.23 -5.37 -8.42
N GLY A 75 -13.06 -5.65 -9.72
CA GLY A 75 -12.86 -4.63 -10.74
C GLY A 75 -11.70 -3.67 -10.44
N GLU A 76 -11.99 -2.37 -10.55
CA GLU A 76 -10.99 -1.30 -10.31
C GLU A 76 -10.44 -1.31 -8.88
N ALA A 77 -11.27 -1.66 -7.89
CA ALA A 77 -10.85 -1.70 -6.50
C ALA A 77 -9.86 -2.83 -6.23
N PHE A 78 -10.11 -4.01 -6.78
CA PHE A 78 -9.16 -5.13 -6.70
C PHE A 78 -7.81 -4.78 -7.33
N ILE A 79 -7.82 -4.14 -8.50
CA ILE A 79 -6.59 -3.71 -9.18
C ILE A 79 -5.84 -2.68 -8.34
N TYR A 80 -6.54 -1.68 -7.78
CA TYR A 80 -5.94 -0.61 -7.00
C TYR A 80 -5.33 -1.13 -5.69
N PHE A 81 -6.10 -1.85 -4.88
CA PHE A 81 -5.64 -2.39 -3.61
C PHE A 81 -4.64 -3.54 -3.79
N GLY A 82 -4.75 -4.31 -4.88
CA GLY A 82 -3.78 -5.35 -5.24
C GLY A 82 -2.41 -4.76 -5.55
N ARG A 83 -2.36 -3.65 -6.29
CA ARG A 83 -1.12 -2.91 -6.56
C ARG A 83 -0.50 -2.35 -5.29
N LEU A 84 -1.32 -1.82 -4.38
CA LEU A 84 -0.86 -1.33 -3.08
C LEU A 84 -0.26 -2.48 -2.25
N HIS A 85 -0.90 -3.65 -2.24
CA HIS A 85 -0.41 -4.85 -1.58
C HIS A 85 0.92 -5.35 -2.17
N GLU A 86 1.06 -5.33 -3.50
CA GLU A 86 2.30 -5.70 -4.20
C GLU A 86 3.46 -4.79 -3.77
N MET A 87 3.24 -3.47 -3.75
CA MET A 87 4.25 -2.51 -3.29
C MET A 87 4.62 -2.72 -1.81
N CYS A 88 3.63 -2.90 -0.93
CA CYS A 88 3.89 -3.20 0.48
C CYS A 88 4.78 -4.45 0.64
N SER A 89 4.43 -5.52 -0.06
CA SER A 89 5.17 -6.80 -0.01
C SER A 89 6.59 -6.68 -0.52
N ALA A 90 6.80 -5.94 -1.62
CA ALA A 90 8.12 -5.70 -2.19
C ALA A 90 9.02 -4.93 -1.21
N ILE A 91 8.54 -3.82 -0.62
CA ILE A 91 9.33 -3.04 0.35
C ILE A 91 9.67 -3.86 1.58
N ILE A 92 8.70 -4.60 2.14
CA ILE A 92 8.93 -5.42 3.35
C ILE A 92 10.03 -6.45 3.12
N THR A 93 10.17 -6.95 1.88
CA THR A 93 11.15 -7.97 1.51
C THR A 93 12.51 -7.37 1.16
N GLU A 94 12.54 -6.23 0.46
CA GLU A 94 13.75 -5.66 -0.11
C GLU A 94 14.41 -4.58 0.75
N ALA A 95 13.64 -3.87 1.59
CA ALA A 95 14.13 -2.73 2.34
C ALA A 95 15.03 -3.17 3.50
N SER A 96 16.11 -2.41 3.71
CA SER A 96 16.85 -2.49 4.96
C SER A 96 16.18 -1.63 6.02
N ILE A 97 16.04 -2.17 7.23
CA ILE A 97 15.52 -1.41 8.37
C ILE A 97 16.67 -0.53 8.90
N ALA A 98 16.45 0.79 8.94
CA ALA A 98 17.40 1.79 9.43
C ALA A 98 17.23 2.10 10.92
#